data_AF-A0A8J6BIG8-F1
#
_entry.id   AF-A0A8J6BIG8-F1
#
_cell.length_a   1.000
_cell.length_b   1.000
_cell.length_c   1.000
_cell.angle_alpha   90.00
_cell.angle_beta   90.00
_cell.angle_gamma   90.00
#
_symmetry.space_group_name_H-M   'P 1'
#
loop_
_entity.id
_entity.type
_entity.pdbx_description
1 polymer ?
#
loop_
_entity_poly.entity_id
_entity_poly.type
_entity_poly.pdbx_seq_one_letter_code
_entity_poly.pdbx_strand_id
1 'polypeptide(L)'
;MRILEQGASNLQGGGEGSAEAVGMIMLAMSTLLYRSGRRQDAMEKLKATQQVAPSAAFRVAAWEATMGLSMEAYQDINTSVSPDDLVDLSIKDDNMKWSNQDHLKSRVNAIKGLIALINGETESALFFDGYKDPFAGVGNEHTENAVLSYGEYLHCVGDYPLATQMYERVLETTSMEDMSGNVLAACNMATEEVSLGATCSYGQLLSHSGKFSEAEDYLTRALKKAEEQFGANHPKVGIVLTCVARMYKLKAKSEGSSSIMVQEGLYRKALEVLKAPAINSESVSRLMDWRDIISLARGEYAELLLVQSNRKAEGERMKEWAEDAWRNRRLSLAQALEFSRPSKLTVVDTRIGRVI
;
A
#
# COMPACT_ATOMS: atom_id res chain seq x y z
N MET A 1 -1.34 10.61 -22.94
CA MET A 1 -0.92 9.33 -23.57
C MET A 1 -0.21 9.55 -24.90
N ARG A 2 -0.90 9.96 -25.99
CA ARG A 2 -0.29 10.15 -27.33
C ARG A 2 0.97 11.04 -27.37
N ILE A 3 1.00 12.12 -26.59
CA ILE A 3 2.16 13.01 -26.48
C ILE A 3 3.39 12.27 -25.90
N LEU A 4 3.18 11.45 -24.87
CA LEU A 4 4.23 10.65 -24.25
C LEU A 4 4.72 9.54 -25.18
N GLU A 5 3.81 8.89 -25.91
CA GLU A 5 4.17 7.88 -26.94
C GLU A 5 5.04 8.49 -28.02
N GLN A 6 4.68 9.66 -28.53
CA GLN A 6 5.46 10.38 -29.53
C GLN A 6 6.83 10.82 -28.97
N GLY A 7 6.86 11.32 -27.73
CA GLY A 7 8.09 11.70 -27.05
C GLY A 7 9.06 10.52 -26.90
N ALA A 8 8.57 9.36 -26.45
CA ALA A 8 9.38 8.14 -26.36
C ALA A 8 9.89 7.69 -27.74
N SER A 9 9.03 7.70 -28.77
CA SER A 9 9.42 7.31 -30.13
C SER A 9 10.49 8.23 -30.72
N ASN A 10 10.44 9.54 -30.43
CA ASN A 10 11.43 10.50 -30.93
C ASN A 10 12.80 10.35 -30.24
N LEU A 11 12.84 9.76 -29.04
CA LEU A 11 14.05 9.53 -28.27
C LEU A 11 14.65 8.13 -28.51
N GLN A 12 13.93 7.24 -29.21
CA GLN A 12 14.45 5.93 -29.62
C GLN A 12 15.57 6.12 -30.66
N GLY A 13 16.80 5.70 -30.32
CA GLY A 13 17.99 5.81 -31.18
C GLY A 13 18.99 6.92 -30.79
N GLY A 14 18.72 7.68 -29.71
CA GLY A 14 19.68 8.62 -29.11
C GLY A 14 20.72 7.97 -28.20
N GLY A 15 21.66 8.77 -27.66
CA GLY A 15 22.67 8.32 -26.69
C GLY A 15 22.11 8.01 -25.29
N GLU A 16 22.97 7.79 -24.30
CA GLU A 16 22.62 7.31 -22.95
C GLU A 16 21.52 8.12 -22.23
N GLY A 17 21.61 9.45 -22.24
CA GLY A 17 20.56 10.31 -21.67
C GLY A 17 19.19 10.21 -22.36
N SER A 18 19.15 9.75 -23.62
CA SER A 18 17.92 9.47 -24.35
C SER A 18 17.21 8.23 -23.78
N ALA A 19 17.97 7.22 -23.36
CA ALA A 19 17.45 5.97 -22.86
C ALA A 19 16.85 6.11 -21.44
N GLU A 20 17.46 6.94 -20.58
CA GLU A 20 16.88 7.30 -19.27
C GLU A 20 15.58 8.12 -19.42
N ALA A 21 15.55 9.07 -20.36
CA ALA A 21 14.35 9.83 -20.68
C ALA A 21 13.21 8.94 -21.18
N VAL A 22 13.51 7.94 -22.03
CA VAL A 22 12.54 6.92 -22.44
C VAL A 22 12.03 6.13 -21.22
N GLY A 23 12.91 5.71 -20.31
CA GLY A 23 12.53 5.04 -19.07
C GLY A 23 11.55 5.86 -18.22
N MET A 24 11.82 7.14 -18.01
CA MET A 24 10.93 8.05 -17.27
C MET A 24 9.56 8.17 -17.95
N ILE A 25 9.56 8.35 -19.27
CA ILE A 25 8.30 8.44 -20.04
C ILE A 25 7.50 7.15 -19.90
N MET A 26 8.14 5.98 -19.93
CA MET A 26 7.44 4.71 -19.80
C MET A 26 6.83 4.51 -18.40
N LEU A 27 7.53 4.91 -17.32
CA LEU A 27 6.99 4.91 -15.95
C LEU A 27 5.84 5.92 -15.78
N ALA A 28 5.92 7.09 -16.40
CA ALA A 28 4.83 8.07 -16.41
C ALA A 28 3.60 7.53 -17.17
N MET A 29 3.82 6.88 -18.32
CA MET A 29 2.77 6.24 -19.10
C MET A 29 2.07 5.12 -18.31
N SER A 30 2.82 4.26 -17.61
CA SER A 30 2.22 3.20 -16.79
C SER A 30 1.39 3.79 -15.65
N THR A 31 1.88 4.85 -14.99
CA THR A 31 1.13 5.56 -13.94
C THR A 31 -0.17 6.17 -14.46
N LEU A 32 -0.14 6.80 -15.64
CA LEU A 32 -1.36 7.34 -16.28
C LEU A 32 -2.35 6.24 -16.66
N LEU A 33 -1.86 5.11 -17.18
CA LEU A 33 -2.70 3.95 -17.49
C LEU A 33 -3.37 3.41 -16.23
N TYR A 34 -2.60 3.22 -15.15
CA TYR A 34 -3.11 2.80 -13.85
C TYR A 34 -4.17 3.77 -13.32
N ARG A 35 -3.90 5.08 -13.29
CA ARG A 35 -4.85 6.11 -12.85
C ARG A 35 -6.14 6.14 -13.69
N SER A 36 -6.08 5.68 -14.95
CA SER A 36 -7.27 5.54 -15.82
C SER A 36 -8.05 4.23 -15.62
N GLY A 37 -7.66 3.38 -14.66
CA GLY A 37 -8.26 2.07 -14.42
C GLY A 37 -7.77 0.96 -15.36
N ARG A 38 -6.84 1.26 -16.27
CA ARG A 38 -6.28 0.31 -17.25
C ARG A 38 -5.08 -0.44 -16.65
N ARG A 39 -5.33 -1.18 -15.57
CA ARG A 39 -4.29 -1.86 -14.77
C ARG A 39 -3.44 -2.85 -15.57
N GLN A 40 -4.08 -3.62 -16.46
CA GLN A 40 -3.37 -4.61 -17.28
C GLN A 40 -2.39 -3.94 -18.26
N ASP A 41 -2.84 -2.90 -18.96
CA ASP A 41 -2.00 -2.14 -19.87
C ASP A 41 -0.84 -1.44 -19.13
N ALA A 42 -1.08 -0.98 -17.90
CA ALA A 42 -0.04 -0.45 -17.04
C ALA A 42 1.02 -1.52 -16.72
N MET A 43 0.61 -2.73 -16.35
CA MET A 43 1.53 -3.86 -16.10
C MET A 43 2.33 -4.26 -17.36
N GLU A 44 1.70 -4.29 -18.53
CA GLU A 44 2.40 -4.55 -19.80
C GLU A 44 3.45 -3.48 -20.10
N LYS A 45 3.10 -2.21 -19.86
CA LYS A 45 4.04 -1.10 -20.03
C LYS A 45 5.22 -1.20 -19.07
N LEU A 46 4.98 -1.56 -17.80
CA LEU A 46 6.04 -1.76 -16.80
C LEU A 46 6.97 -2.92 -17.18
N LYS A 47 6.42 -4.05 -17.66
CA LYS A 47 7.24 -5.18 -18.15
C LYS A 47 8.11 -4.77 -19.33
N ALA A 48 7.57 -3.99 -20.27
CA ALA A 48 8.36 -3.43 -21.36
C ALA A 48 9.47 -2.48 -20.84
N THR A 49 9.19 -1.67 -19.81
CA THR A 49 10.21 -0.82 -19.18
C THR A 49 11.35 -1.65 -18.61
N GLN A 50 11.06 -2.74 -17.91
CA GLN A 50 12.10 -3.62 -17.33
C GLN A 50 13.03 -4.20 -18.39
N GLN A 51 12.51 -4.53 -19.58
CA GLN A 51 13.29 -5.11 -20.67
C GLN A 51 14.18 -4.10 -21.41
N VAL A 52 13.71 -2.86 -21.52
CA VAL A 52 14.35 -1.82 -22.36
C VAL A 52 15.18 -0.82 -21.56
N ALA A 53 14.90 -0.66 -20.26
CA ALA A 53 15.55 0.36 -19.45
C ALA A 53 17.05 0.06 -19.23
N PRO A 54 17.95 1.03 -19.52
CA PRO A 54 19.39 0.82 -19.44
C PRO A 54 19.89 0.71 -17.99
N SER A 55 19.30 1.49 -17.07
CA SER A 55 19.72 1.57 -15.67
C SER A 55 18.90 0.64 -14.77
N ALA A 56 19.58 0.01 -13.81
CA ALA A 56 18.98 -0.86 -12.81
C ALA A 56 17.90 -0.14 -11.98
N ALA A 57 18.04 1.17 -11.75
CA ALA A 57 17.07 1.93 -10.96
C ALA A 57 15.69 1.99 -11.62
N PHE A 58 15.63 2.15 -12.95
CA PHE A 58 14.38 2.11 -13.70
C PHE A 58 13.77 0.70 -13.73
N ARG A 59 14.62 -0.34 -13.86
CA ARG A 59 14.16 -1.74 -13.81
C ARG A 59 13.57 -2.08 -12.44
N VAL A 60 14.23 -1.67 -11.36
CA VAL A 60 13.72 -1.82 -9.98
C VAL A 60 12.41 -1.06 -9.80
N ALA A 61 12.33 0.22 -10.19
CA ALA A 61 11.10 1.00 -10.10
C ALA A 61 9.92 0.35 -10.86
N ALA A 62 10.18 -0.14 -12.07
CA ALA A 62 9.18 -0.84 -12.86
C ALA A 62 8.78 -2.18 -12.24
N TRP A 63 9.71 -2.88 -11.61
CA TRP A 63 9.46 -4.14 -10.89
C TRP A 63 8.65 -3.92 -9.62
N GLU A 64 9.00 -2.95 -8.78
CA GLU A 64 8.24 -2.58 -7.59
C GLU A 64 6.79 -2.25 -7.94
N ALA A 65 6.57 -1.42 -8.96
CA ALA A 65 5.24 -1.07 -9.43
C ALA A 65 4.49 -2.30 -9.98
N THR A 66 5.18 -3.21 -10.67
CA THR A 66 4.56 -4.46 -11.15
C THR A 66 4.11 -5.33 -9.98
N MET A 67 4.96 -5.50 -8.97
CA MET A 67 4.62 -6.26 -7.76
C MET A 67 3.48 -5.59 -6.99
N GLY A 68 3.50 -4.26 -6.87
CA GLY A 68 2.42 -3.47 -6.29
C GLY A 68 1.07 -3.73 -6.96
N LEU A 69 1.02 -3.65 -8.29
CA LEU A 69 -0.21 -3.92 -9.05
C LEU A 69 -0.65 -5.38 -8.96
N SER A 70 0.29 -6.33 -8.91
CA SER A 70 -0.03 -7.75 -8.71
C SER A 70 -0.59 -8.04 -7.31
N MET A 71 -0.05 -7.40 -6.27
CA MET A 71 -0.56 -7.49 -4.89
C MET A 71 -1.97 -6.92 -4.77
N GLU A 72 -2.20 -5.74 -5.38
CA GLU A 72 -3.52 -5.12 -5.48
C GLU A 72 -4.53 -6.01 -6.21
N ALA A 73 -4.09 -6.68 -7.28
CA ALA A 73 -4.93 -7.57 -8.09
C ALA A 73 -5.12 -8.98 -7.50
N TYR A 74 -4.63 -9.26 -6.29
CA TYR A 74 -4.70 -10.57 -5.64
C TYR A 74 -4.08 -11.72 -6.47
N GLN A 75 -3.10 -11.42 -7.31
CA GLN A 75 -2.39 -12.44 -8.07
C GLN A 75 -1.50 -13.27 -7.12
N ASP A 76 -1.37 -14.56 -7.39
CA ASP A 76 -0.42 -15.41 -6.65
C ASP A 76 1.01 -15.02 -7.04
N ILE A 77 1.68 -14.33 -6.13
CA ILE A 77 3.08 -13.94 -6.29
C ILE A 77 3.92 -14.91 -5.46
N ASN A 78 4.66 -15.79 -6.15
CA ASN A 78 5.60 -16.70 -5.52
C ASN A 78 7.02 -16.12 -5.64
N THR A 79 7.60 -15.68 -4.52
CA THR A 79 8.90 -14.97 -4.47
C THR A 79 10.09 -15.89 -4.20
N SER A 80 9.94 -17.20 -4.39
CA SER A 80 10.99 -18.23 -4.14
C SER A 80 12.23 -18.11 -5.04
N VAL A 81 12.37 -17.04 -5.81
CA VAL A 81 13.46 -16.77 -6.75
C VAL A 81 14.36 -15.66 -6.18
N SER A 82 15.68 -15.80 -6.33
CA SER A 82 16.66 -14.88 -5.74
C SER A 82 16.50 -13.44 -6.26
N PRO A 83 16.95 -12.38 -5.54
CA PRO A 83 16.85 -10.99 -6.00
C PRO A 83 17.50 -10.77 -7.38
N ASP A 84 18.59 -11.49 -7.65
CA ASP A 84 19.41 -11.34 -8.86
C ASP A 84 18.77 -12.03 -10.09
N ASP A 85 17.90 -13.02 -9.87
CA ASP A 85 17.22 -13.77 -10.94
C ASP A 85 15.92 -13.10 -11.43
N LEU A 86 15.33 -12.18 -10.65
CA LEU A 86 14.04 -11.52 -10.94
C LEU A 86 14.18 -10.14 -11.58
N VAL A 87 15.20 -9.39 -11.19
CA VAL A 87 15.55 -8.10 -11.76
C VAL A 87 17.03 -8.15 -12.06
N ASP A 88 17.41 -7.96 -13.31
CA ASP A 88 18.82 -7.83 -13.66
C ASP A 88 19.38 -6.56 -13.00
N LEU A 89 20.03 -6.74 -11.85
CA LEU A 89 20.73 -5.68 -11.12
C LEU A 89 22.13 -5.43 -11.69
N SER A 90 22.57 -6.21 -12.70
CA SER A 90 23.84 -5.96 -13.36
C SER A 90 23.77 -4.66 -14.16
N ILE A 91 24.75 -3.80 -13.95
CA ILE A 91 24.88 -2.53 -14.65
C ILE A 91 25.92 -2.75 -15.76
N LYS A 92 25.63 -2.33 -16.99
CA LYS A 92 26.64 -2.25 -18.06
C LYS A 92 27.53 -1.01 -17.92
N ASP A 93 27.74 -0.53 -16.70
CA ASP A 93 28.47 0.71 -16.41
C ASP A 93 29.62 0.40 -15.46
N ASP A 94 30.84 0.43 -15.99
CA ASP A 94 32.08 0.05 -15.31
C ASP A 94 32.49 1.03 -14.19
N ASN A 95 31.73 2.09 -13.93
CA ASN A 95 32.12 3.19 -13.02
C ASN A 95 31.22 3.39 -11.78
N MET A 96 30.22 2.54 -11.52
CA MET A 96 29.30 2.75 -10.40
C MET A 96 29.84 2.24 -9.06
N LYS A 97 29.87 3.09 -8.03
CA LYS A 97 30.32 2.72 -6.67
C LYS A 97 29.39 1.67 -6.05
N TRP A 98 29.96 0.66 -5.39
CA TRP A 98 29.27 -0.44 -4.70
C TRP A 98 28.08 0.02 -3.83
N SER A 99 28.18 1.16 -3.15
CA SER A 99 27.13 1.74 -2.31
C SER A 99 25.81 2.03 -3.05
N ASN A 100 25.86 2.29 -4.37
CA ASN A 100 24.67 2.57 -5.17
C ASN A 100 23.88 1.30 -5.52
N GLN A 101 24.40 0.10 -5.29
CA GLN A 101 23.68 -1.15 -5.56
C GLN A 101 22.93 -1.65 -4.32
N ASP A 102 23.40 -1.27 -3.13
CA ASP A 102 22.83 -1.70 -1.85
C ASP A 102 21.42 -1.12 -1.62
N HIS A 103 21.16 0.14 -2.01
CA HIS A 103 19.83 0.73 -1.87
C HIS A 103 18.80 0.10 -2.82
N LEU A 104 19.19 -0.22 -4.07
CA LEU A 104 18.35 -0.92 -5.04
C LEU A 104 17.99 -2.34 -4.57
N LYS A 105 18.96 -3.05 -4.01
CA LYS A 105 18.72 -4.37 -3.40
C LYS A 105 17.78 -4.28 -2.20
N SER A 106 17.94 -3.24 -1.38
CA SER A 106 17.10 -3.00 -0.21
C SER A 106 15.64 -2.72 -0.61
N ARG A 107 15.44 -1.93 -1.67
CA ARG A 107 14.14 -1.72 -2.33
C ARG A 107 13.46 -3.01 -2.76
N VAL A 108 14.18 -3.86 -3.51
CA VAL A 108 13.67 -5.18 -3.94
C VAL A 108 13.31 -6.06 -2.74
N ASN A 109 14.20 -6.12 -1.75
CA ASN A 109 14.01 -6.93 -0.56
C ASN A 109 12.80 -6.48 0.28
N ALA A 110 12.55 -5.17 0.39
CA ALA A 110 11.39 -4.67 1.13
C ALA A 110 10.06 -5.08 0.49
N ILE A 111 9.96 -5.05 -0.84
CA ILE A 111 8.76 -5.55 -1.55
C ILE A 111 8.62 -7.06 -1.40
N LYS A 112 9.72 -7.84 -1.41
CA LYS A 112 9.67 -9.27 -1.08
C LYS A 112 9.16 -9.51 0.33
N GLY A 113 9.62 -8.72 1.29
CA GLY A 113 9.15 -8.74 2.67
C GLY A 113 7.65 -8.42 2.78
N LEU A 114 7.15 -7.44 2.03
CA LEU A 114 5.72 -7.13 1.97
C LEU A 114 4.89 -8.28 1.37
N ILE A 115 5.38 -8.93 0.30
CA ILE A 115 4.74 -10.12 -0.29
C ILE A 115 4.73 -11.28 0.71
N ALA A 116 5.85 -11.52 1.40
CA ALA A 116 5.95 -12.54 2.44
C ALA A 116 4.95 -12.26 3.58
N LEU A 117 4.82 -11.01 4.02
CA LEU A 117 3.85 -10.59 5.03
C LEU A 117 2.41 -10.90 4.60
N ILE A 118 2.03 -10.56 3.37
CA ILE A 118 0.72 -10.89 2.78
C ILE A 118 0.47 -12.41 2.75
N ASN A 119 1.51 -13.19 2.47
CA ASN A 119 1.45 -14.66 2.45
C ASN A 119 1.45 -15.28 3.85
N GLY A 120 1.62 -14.49 4.91
CA GLY A 120 1.64 -14.97 6.30
C GLY A 120 3.00 -15.49 6.79
N GLU A 121 4.06 -15.22 6.03
CA GLU A 121 5.44 -15.64 6.34
C GLU A 121 6.10 -14.61 7.28
N THR A 122 5.62 -14.51 8.52
CA THR A 122 6.04 -13.47 9.47
C THR A 122 7.44 -13.67 10.08
N GLU A 123 8.05 -14.86 9.92
CA GLU A 123 9.42 -15.12 10.38
C GLU A 123 10.49 -14.54 9.43
N SER A 124 10.06 -13.99 8.30
CA SER A 124 10.93 -13.55 7.23
C SER A 124 11.54 -12.15 7.45
N ALA A 125 11.87 -11.81 8.70
CA ALA A 125 12.65 -10.62 9.08
C ALA A 125 13.96 -10.51 8.29
N LEU A 126 14.48 -11.64 7.80
CA LEU A 126 15.63 -11.76 6.90
C LEU A 126 15.51 -10.88 5.64
N PHE A 127 14.29 -10.66 5.13
CA PHE A 127 14.10 -9.76 3.99
C PHE A 127 14.32 -8.28 4.34
N PHE A 128 14.31 -7.92 5.62
CA PHE A 128 14.55 -6.56 6.09
C PHE A 128 15.88 -6.42 6.84
N ASP A 129 16.74 -7.45 6.86
CA ASP A 129 17.99 -7.51 7.64
C ASP A 129 19.02 -6.42 7.25
N GLY A 130 18.86 -5.81 6.07
CA GLY A 130 19.65 -4.66 5.60
C GLY A 130 19.21 -3.28 6.11
N TYR A 131 18.04 -3.16 6.76
CA TYR A 131 17.50 -1.89 7.29
C TYR A 131 17.88 -1.60 8.74
N LYS A 132 18.89 -2.31 9.26
CA LYS A 132 19.41 -2.16 10.64
C LYS A 132 20.04 -0.80 10.93
N ASP A 133 20.35 -0.01 9.91
CA ASP A 133 20.74 1.39 10.08
C ASP A 133 19.67 2.32 9.49
N PRO A 134 18.76 2.86 10.35
CA PRO A 134 17.75 3.84 9.96
C PRO A 134 18.33 5.16 9.41
N PHE A 135 19.66 5.33 9.39
CA PHE A 135 20.37 6.54 8.99
C PHE A 135 21.48 6.31 7.95
N ALA A 136 21.77 5.08 7.54
CA ALA A 136 22.70 4.80 6.45
C ALA A 136 22.08 5.29 5.13
N GLY A 137 22.63 6.38 4.57
CA GLY A 137 22.17 6.94 3.30
C GLY A 137 21.15 8.08 3.47
N VAL A 138 21.49 9.12 4.24
CA VAL A 138 20.87 10.44 4.03
C VAL A 138 21.35 10.95 2.67
N GLY A 139 20.56 10.68 1.63
CA GLY A 139 20.81 11.05 0.24
C GLY A 139 19.59 10.80 -0.66
N ASN A 140 19.65 11.27 -1.91
CA ASN A 140 18.66 11.19 -3.00
C ASN A 140 18.32 9.74 -3.47
N GLU A 141 18.30 8.74 -2.60
CA GLU A 141 18.30 7.32 -2.99
C GLU A 141 16.91 6.69 -3.21
N HIS A 142 15.83 7.49 -3.15
CA HIS A 142 14.46 7.10 -3.53
C HIS A 142 13.97 5.76 -2.93
N THR A 143 14.13 5.60 -1.61
CA THR A 143 13.85 4.35 -0.87
C THR A 143 12.53 4.37 -0.10
N GLU A 144 11.65 5.34 -0.34
CA GLU A 144 10.48 5.62 0.50
C GLU A 144 9.49 4.46 0.54
N ASN A 145 9.27 3.77 -0.60
CA ASN A 145 8.47 2.54 -0.63
C ASN A 145 8.98 1.46 0.31
N ALA A 146 10.30 1.33 0.36
CA ALA A 146 10.97 0.29 1.11
C ALA A 146 10.91 0.61 2.61
N VAL A 147 11.14 1.87 2.98
CA VAL A 147 11.00 2.38 4.34
C VAL A 147 9.56 2.23 4.83
N LEU A 148 8.56 2.58 4.00
CA LEU A 148 7.14 2.40 4.35
C LEU A 148 6.81 0.92 4.60
N SER A 149 7.20 0.03 3.69
CA SER A 149 6.93 -1.41 3.82
C SER A 149 7.60 -2.01 5.07
N TYR A 150 8.81 -1.55 5.40
CA TYR A 150 9.49 -1.96 6.63
C TYR A 150 8.79 -1.41 7.88
N GLY A 151 8.35 -0.14 7.86
CA GLY A 151 7.55 0.45 8.92
C GLY A 151 6.26 -0.32 9.20
N GLU A 152 5.57 -0.76 8.16
CA GLU A 152 4.35 -1.59 8.27
C GLU A 152 4.64 -2.98 8.83
N TYR A 153 5.76 -3.60 8.43
CA TYR A 153 6.24 -4.83 9.05
C TYR A 153 6.52 -4.63 10.55
N LEU A 154 7.26 -3.58 10.93
CA LEU A 154 7.56 -3.26 12.32
C LEU A 154 6.30 -3.01 13.14
N HIS A 155 5.33 -2.30 12.55
CA HIS A 155 4.02 -2.07 13.14
C HIS A 155 3.26 -3.38 13.37
N CYS A 156 3.32 -4.30 12.41
CA CYS A 156 2.73 -5.64 12.48
C CYS A 156 3.34 -6.54 13.56
N VAL A 157 4.65 -6.42 13.82
CA VAL A 157 5.35 -7.18 14.88
C VAL A 157 5.34 -6.47 16.24
N GLY A 158 4.82 -5.24 16.30
CA GLY A 158 4.64 -4.48 17.54
C GLY A 158 5.83 -3.58 17.93
N ASP A 159 6.84 -3.42 17.07
CA ASP A 159 7.93 -2.45 17.29
C ASP A 159 7.48 -1.05 16.89
N TYR A 160 6.57 -0.48 17.69
CA TYR A 160 6.03 0.86 17.44
C TYR A 160 7.09 1.96 17.44
N PRO A 161 8.09 1.97 18.34
CA PRO A 161 9.12 3.01 18.31
C PRO A 161 9.88 3.05 16.99
N LEU A 162 10.26 1.91 16.42
CA LEU A 162 10.98 1.88 15.15
C LEU A 162 10.03 2.13 13.97
N ALA A 163 8.81 1.60 14.00
CA ALA A 163 7.80 1.88 12.97
C ALA A 163 7.45 3.37 12.89
N THR A 164 7.36 4.06 14.04
CA THR A 164 7.16 5.51 14.12
C THR A 164 8.27 6.26 13.37
N GLN A 165 9.53 5.92 13.64
CA GLN A 165 10.69 6.52 12.95
C GLN A 165 10.63 6.29 11.44
N MET A 166 10.21 5.10 10.99
CA MET A 166 10.09 4.80 9.56
C MET A 166 9.01 5.68 8.91
N TYR A 167 7.84 5.83 9.53
CA TYR A 167 6.77 6.66 8.98
C TYR A 167 7.14 8.15 8.97
N GLU A 168 7.75 8.67 10.04
CA GLU A 168 8.22 10.05 10.11
C GLU A 168 9.24 10.33 9.00
N ARG A 169 10.21 9.44 8.80
CA ARG A 169 11.20 9.58 7.71
C ARG A 169 10.55 9.67 6.33
N VAL A 170 9.57 8.83 6.04
CA VAL A 170 8.86 8.88 4.74
C VAL A 170 8.11 10.21 4.58
N LEU A 171 7.47 10.70 5.65
CA LEU A 171 6.73 11.96 5.60
C LEU A 171 7.63 13.19 5.50
N GLU A 172 8.76 13.21 6.20
CA GLU A 172 9.79 14.24 6.07
C GLU A 172 10.32 14.30 4.63
N THR A 173 10.72 13.14 4.08
CA THR A 173 11.27 13.04 2.72
C THR A 173 10.25 13.48 1.67
N THR A 174 8.98 13.09 1.80
CA THR A 174 7.93 13.46 0.86
C THR A 174 7.42 14.90 1.02
N SER A 175 7.80 15.61 2.10
CA SER A 175 7.42 17.01 2.36
C SER A 175 8.41 18.04 1.81
N MET A 176 9.62 17.63 1.42
CA MET A 176 10.62 18.53 0.85
C MET A 176 10.20 18.95 -0.57
N GLU A 177 9.93 20.24 -0.76
CA GLU A 177 9.38 20.84 -2.01
C GLU A 177 10.29 20.65 -3.25
N ASP A 178 11.55 20.30 -3.08
CA ASP A 178 12.56 20.19 -4.15
C ASP A 178 12.57 18.85 -4.92
N MET A 179 11.58 17.97 -4.71
CA MET A 179 11.52 16.67 -5.41
C MET A 179 11.03 16.74 -6.86
N SER A 180 11.27 17.87 -7.56
CA SER A 180 11.28 17.87 -9.04
C SER A 180 12.41 17.00 -9.61
N GLY A 181 13.34 16.54 -8.77
CA GLY A 181 14.34 15.53 -9.08
C GLY A 181 13.81 14.10 -9.01
N ASN A 182 13.40 13.56 -10.16
CA ASN A 182 13.57 12.15 -10.56
C ASN A 182 13.19 11.02 -9.58
N VAL A 183 12.08 11.09 -8.83
CA VAL A 183 11.64 9.89 -8.08
C VAL A 183 11.26 8.78 -9.04
N LEU A 184 12.08 7.72 -9.07
CA LEU A 184 11.85 6.53 -9.89
C LEU A 184 10.87 5.60 -9.21
N ALA A 185 9.59 5.92 -9.35
CA ALA A 185 8.46 5.11 -8.90
C ALA A 185 7.27 5.27 -9.85
N ALA A 186 6.32 4.34 -9.82
CA ALA A 186 5.17 4.36 -10.71
C ALA A 186 3.93 3.69 -10.10
N CYS A 187 2.77 4.01 -10.67
CA CYS A 187 1.49 3.40 -10.33
C CYS A 187 1.19 3.52 -8.81
N ASN A 188 0.73 2.44 -8.17
CA ASN A 188 0.42 2.43 -6.74
C ASN A 188 1.65 2.49 -5.81
N MET A 189 2.86 2.53 -6.38
CA MET A 189 4.11 2.73 -5.67
C MET A 189 4.66 4.15 -5.86
N ALA A 190 3.96 5.04 -6.57
CA ALA A 190 4.39 6.43 -6.78
C ALA A 190 4.45 7.23 -5.47
N THR A 191 5.22 8.32 -5.46
CA THR A 191 5.46 9.15 -4.26
C THR A 191 4.19 9.62 -3.57
N GLU A 192 3.15 9.99 -4.33
CA GLU A 192 1.89 10.45 -3.75
C GLU A 192 1.15 9.31 -3.03
N GLU A 193 1.19 8.10 -3.59
CA GLU A 193 0.63 6.88 -3.00
C GLU A 193 1.39 6.49 -1.73
N VAL A 194 2.73 6.61 -1.74
CA VAL A 194 3.58 6.37 -0.57
C VAL A 194 3.34 7.39 0.54
N SER A 195 3.22 8.68 0.20
CA SER A 195 2.91 9.74 1.16
C SER A 195 1.55 9.52 1.82
N LEU A 196 0.53 9.13 1.04
CA LEU A 196 -0.78 8.74 1.56
C LEU A 196 -0.67 7.50 2.47
N GLY A 197 0.05 6.46 2.01
CA GLY A 197 0.33 5.23 2.77
C GLY A 197 0.94 5.52 4.13
N ALA A 198 2.07 6.21 4.17
CA ALA A 198 2.75 6.56 5.41
C ALA A 198 1.87 7.41 6.35
N THR A 199 1.11 8.38 5.81
CA THR A 199 0.20 9.20 6.63
C THR A 199 -0.89 8.33 7.27
N CYS A 200 -1.46 7.40 6.51
CA CYS A 200 -2.52 6.50 6.98
C CYS A 200 -1.99 5.45 7.96
N SER A 201 -0.86 4.80 7.65
CA SER A 201 -0.23 3.78 8.48
C SER A 201 0.27 4.36 9.80
N TYR A 202 0.77 5.60 9.82
CA TYR A 202 1.10 6.29 11.08
C TYR A 202 -0.15 6.57 11.93
N GLY A 203 -1.24 7.04 11.32
CA GLY A 203 -2.53 7.19 12.02
C GLY A 203 -3.05 5.88 12.63
N GLN A 204 -2.89 4.75 11.91
CA GLN A 204 -3.21 3.42 12.43
C GLN A 204 -2.30 3.03 13.60
N LEU A 205 -0.99 3.33 13.54
CA LEU A 205 -0.04 3.06 14.63
C LEU A 205 -0.38 3.85 15.89
N LEU A 206 -0.70 5.13 15.75
CA LEU A 206 -1.14 5.98 16.85
C LEU A 206 -2.45 5.45 17.46
N SER A 207 -3.37 4.94 16.63
CA SER A 207 -4.59 4.28 17.09
C SER A 207 -4.28 3.03 17.93
N HIS A 208 -3.39 2.17 17.46
CA HIS A 208 -2.97 0.98 18.20
C HIS A 208 -2.13 1.31 19.46
N SER A 209 -1.54 2.50 19.50
CA SER A 209 -0.80 3.03 20.67
C SER A 209 -1.70 3.75 21.68
N GLY A 210 -3.01 3.86 21.42
CA GLY A 210 -3.96 4.58 22.28
C GLY A 210 -3.87 6.11 22.19
N LYS A 211 -3.06 6.65 21.27
CA LYS A 211 -2.88 8.08 21.03
C LYS A 211 -3.97 8.61 20.09
N PHE A 212 -5.23 8.52 20.52
CA PHE A 212 -6.38 8.73 19.61
C PHE A 212 -6.48 10.15 19.04
N SER A 213 -6.11 11.18 19.79
CA SER A 213 -6.13 12.56 19.29
C SER A 213 -5.12 12.78 18.16
N GLU A 214 -3.91 12.24 18.28
CA GLU A 214 -2.90 12.30 17.22
C GLU A 214 -3.31 11.40 16.04
N ALA A 215 -3.87 10.22 16.31
CA ALA A 215 -4.38 9.33 15.28
C ALA A 215 -5.48 9.97 14.42
N GLU A 216 -6.40 10.70 15.05
CA GLU A 216 -7.48 11.43 14.39
C GLU A 216 -6.93 12.53 13.47
N ASP A 217 -5.90 13.27 13.89
CA ASP A 217 -5.23 14.27 13.04
C ASP A 217 -4.59 13.61 11.80
N TYR A 218 -3.78 12.57 11.99
CA TYR A 218 -3.10 11.88 10.89
C TYR A 218 -4.08 11.21 9.92
N LEU A 219 -5.13 10.54 10.41
CA LEU A 219 -6.13 9.90 9.54
C LEU A 219 -7.00 10.94 8.82
N THR A 220 -7.28 12.10 9.43
CA THR A 220 -7.98 13.21 8.76
C THR A 220 -7.12 13.78 7.64
N ARG A 221 -5.81 13.96 7.88
CA ARG A 221 -4.86 14.38 6.84
C ARG A 221 -4.74 13.35 5.71
N ALA A 222 -4.73 12.06 6.03
CA ALA A 222 -4.74 10.99 5.02
C ALA A 222 -6.01 11.05 4.17
N LEU A 223 -7.17 11.27 4.81
CA LEU A 223 -8.45 11.37 4.10
C LEU A 223 -8.44 12.57 3.15
N LYS A 224 -8.03 13.74 3.64
CA LYS A 224 -7.90 14.96 2.84
C LYS A 224 -6.94 14.76 1.66
N LYS A 225 -5.76 14.17 1.89
CA LYS A 225 -4.81 13.82 0.82
C LYS A 225 -5.46 12.91 -0.22
N ALA A 226 -6.19 11.88 0.20
CA ALA A 226 -6.86 10.97 -0.72
C ALA A 226 -7.94 11.67 -1.56
N GLU A 227 -8.74 12.54 -0.94
CA GLU A 227 -9.77 13.32 -1.63
C GLU A 227 -9.18 14.32 -2.64
N GLU A 228 -8.11 15.04 -2.24
CA GLU A 228 -7.45 16.04 -3.09
C GLU A 228 -6.72 15.40 -4.28
N GLN A 229 -6.05 14.27 -4.06
CA GLN A 229 -5.23 13.62 -5.09
C GLN A 229 -6.04 12.76 -6.06
N PHE A 230 -7.06 12.05 -5.57
CA PHE A 230 -7.77 11.05 -6.35
C PHE A 230 -9.27 11.36 -6.55
N GLY A 231 -9.82 12.29 -5.78
CA GLY A 231 -11.24 12.64 -5.78
C GLY A 231 -12.06 11.87 -4.73
N ALA A 232 -13.13 12.50 -4.24
CA ALA A 232 -13.94 12.00 -3.13
C ALA A 232 -14.61 10.62 -3.33
N ASN A 233 -14.78 10.18 -4.59
CA ASN A 233 -15.38 8.89 -4.93
C ASN A 233 -14.34 7.83 -5.32
N HIS A 234 -13.05 8.10 -5.12
CA HIS A 234 -11.99 7.16 -5.45
C HIS A 234 -11.86 6.07 -4.37
N PRO A 235 -11.58 4.80 -4.72
CA PRO A 235 -11.47 3.71 -3.73
C PRO A 235 -10.51 3.97 -2.57
N LYS A 236 -9.42 4.74 -2.80
CA LYS A 236 -8.46 5.15 -1.75
C LYS A 236 -9.14 5.91 -0.60
N VAL A 237 -10.15 6.73 -0.90
CA VAL A 237 -10.96 7.42 0.12
C VAL A 237 -11.71 6.38 0.97
N GLY A 238 -12.31 5.36 0.35
CA GLY A 238 -12.98 4.29 1.08
C GLY A 238 -12.05 3.45 1.95
N ILE A 239 -10.81 3.21 1.50
CA ILE A 239 -9.78 2.54 2.30
C ILE A 239 -9.44 3.39 3.53
N VAL A 240 -9.16 4.69 3.36
CA VAL A 240 -8.84 5.57 4.49
C VAL A 240 -10.02 5.73 5.45
N LEU A 241 -11.25 5.86 4.95
CA LEU A 241 -12.45 5.91 5.78
C LEU A 241 -12.61 4.66 6.65
N THR A 242 -12.23 3.48 6.13
CA THR A 242 -12.20 2.24 6.91
C THR A 242 -11.21 2.35 8.06
N CYS A 243 -10.02 2.92 7.84
CA CYS A 243 -9.04 3.18 8.91
C CYS A 243 -9.55 4.19 9.94
N VAL A 244 -10.23 5.26 9.52
CA VAL A 244 -10.85 6.25 10.42
C VAL A 244 -11.92 5.59 11.29
N ALA A 245 -12.79 4.77 10.71
CA ALA A 245 -13.83 4.04 11.44
C ALA A 245 -13.23 3.11 12.50
N ARG A 246 -12.15 2.41 12.15
CA ARG A 246 -11.39 1.55 13.07
C ARG A 246 -10.75 2.30 14.23
N MET A 247 -10.18 3.47 13.97
CA MET A 247 -9.66 4.34 15.02
C MET A 247 -10.76 4.70 16.03
N TYR A 248 -11.94 5.12 15.57
CA TYR A 248 -13.06 5.43 16.47
C TYR A 248 -13.58 4.20 17.21
N LYS A 249 -13.53 3.01 16.61
CA LYS A 249 -13.84 1.73 17.28
C LYS A 249 -12.87 1.45 18.44
N LEU A 250 -11.57 1.59 18.18
CA LEU A 250 -10.52 1.43 19.18
C LEU A 250 -10.65 2.46 20.32
N LYS A 251 -10.88 3.73 19.97
CA LYS A 251 -11.12 4.81 20.93
C LYS A 251 -12.31 4.51 21.83
N ALA A 252 -13.45 4.15 21.24
CA ALA A 252 -14.67 3.80 21.96
C ALA A 252 -14.46 2.62 22.92
N LYS A 253 -13.76 1.57 22.47
CA LYS A 253 -13.43 0.41 23.31
C LYS A 253 -12.50 0.78 24.47
N SER A 254 -11.49 1.63 24.23
CA SER A 254 -10.52 2.05 25.24
C SER A 254 -11.10 3.00 26.29
N GLU A 255 -12.00 3.89 25.87
CA GLU A 255 -12.61 4.92 26.73
C GLU A 255 -13.91 4.44 27.40
N GLY A 256 -14.43 3.28 27.01
CA GLY A 256 -15.76 2.81 27.43
C GLY A 256 -16.90 3.68 26.91
N SER A 257 -16.68 4.39 25.80
CA SER A 257 -17.64 5.30 25.18
C SER A 257 -18.37 4.63 24.00
N SER A 258 -19.45 5.25 23.53
CA SER A 258 -20.15 4.81 22.31
C SER A 258 -19.85 5.79 21.18
N SER A 259 -19.33 5.26 20.06
CA SER A 259 -19.14 6.01 18.81
C SER A 259 -19.87 5.32 17.64
N ILE A 260 -20.98 4.64 17.95
CA ILE A 260 -21.71 3.80 16.98
C ILE A 260 -22.15 4.60 15.75
N MET A 261 -22.74 5.79 15.94
CA MET A 261 -23.25 6.60 14.83
C MET A 261 -22.14 7.07 13.87
N VAL A 262 -21.01 7.52 14.43
CA VAL A 262 -19.85 7.97 13.64
C VAL A 262 -19.25 6.81 12.87
N GLN A 263 -18.99 5.69 13.55
CA GLN A 263 -18.44 4.49 12.91
C GLN A 263 -19.36 3.95 11.81
N GLU A 264 -20.67 3.86 12.07
CA GLU A 264 -21.64 3.42 11.08
C GLU A 264 -21.68 4.34 9.85
N GLY A 265 -21.66 5.66 10.04
CA GLY A 265 -21.61 6.61 8.93
C GLY A 265 -20.35 6.42 8.08
N LEU A 266 -19.19 6.24 8.73
CA LEU A 266 -17.91 6.01 8.08
C LEU A 266 -17.88 4.69 7.30
N TYR A 267 -18.32 3.57 7.90
CA TYR A 267 -18.36 2.28 7.20
C TYR A 267 -19.33 2.31 6.02
N ARG A 268 -20.50 2.95 6.17
CA ARG A 268 -21.45 3.10 5.06
C ARG A 268 -20.82 3.86 3.90
N LYS A 269 -20.15 4.98 4.18
CA LYS A 269 -19.50 5.78 3.14
C LYS A 269 -18.30 5.05 2.53
N ALA A 270 -17.51 4.35 3.33
CA ALA A 270 -16.41 3.51 2.85
C ALA A 270 -16.90 2.45 1.86
N LEU A 271 -17.95 1.70 2.22
CA LEU A 271 -18.53 0.66 1.37
C LEU A 271 -19.17 1.22 0.09
N GLU A 272 -19.77 2.41 0.16
CA GLU A 272 -20.29 3.12 -1.01
C GLU A 272 -19.17 3.49 -1.99
N VAL A 273 -18.10 4.12 -1.49
CA VAL A 273 -16.94 4.55 -2.30
C VAL A 273 -16.16 3.36 -2.86
N LEU A 274 -16.02 2.28 -2.10
CA LEU A 274 -15.42 1.02 -2.54
C LEU A 274 -16.33 0.25 -3.51
N LYS A 275 -17.56 0.72 -3.75
CA LYS A 275 -18.57 0.05 -4.59
C LYS A 275 -18.80 -1.40 -4.15
N ALA A 276 -18.93 -1.61 -2.84
CA ALA A 276 -19.18 -2.93 -2.28
C ALA A 276 -20.47 -3.53 -2.88
N PRO A 277 -20.46 -4.82 -3.27
CA PRO A 277 -21.59 -5.46 -3.95
C PRO A 277 -22.79 -5.54 -3.01
N ALA A 278 -24.01 -5.67 -3.52
CA ALA A 278 -25.14 -5.93 -2.63
C ALA A 278 -24.93 -7.24 -1.84
N ILE A 279 -25.34 -7.27 -0.57
CA ILE A 279 -25.13 -8.45 0.31
C ILE A 279 -25.83 -9.70 -0.26
N ASN A 280 -26.93 -9.51 -1.00
CA ASN A 280 -27.75 -10.59 -1.55
C ASN A 280 -27.38 -10.97 -3.00
N SER A 281 -26.35 -10.39 -3.62
CA SER A 281 -25.96 -10.79 -4.98
C SER A 281 -25.08 -12.04 -4.94
N GLU A 282 -25.66 -13.18 -5.28
CA GLU A 282 -25.15 -14.55 -5.11
C GLU A 282 -23.89 -14.90 -5.95
N SER A 283 -23.22 -13.94 -6.59
CA SER A 283 -22.40 -14.29 -7.77
C SER A 283 -21.09 -13.52 -8.01
N VAL A 284 -20.48 -12.82 -7.03
CA VAL A 284 -19.16 -12.18 -7.28
C VAL A 284 -18.22 -12.23 -6.05
N SER A 285 -17.97 -13.42 -5.50
CA SER A 285 -17.07 -13.59 -4.33
C SER A 285 -15.57 -13.70 -4.70
N ARG A 286 -15.22 -14.11 -5.93
CA ARG A 286 -13.81 -14.49 -6.24
C ARG A 286 -12.91 -13.38 -6.78
N LEU A 287 -13.42 -12.41 -7.52
CA LEU A 287 -12.64 -11.37 -8.19
C LEU A 287 -13.24 -10.00 -7.90
N MET A 288 -12.85 -9.44 -6.75
CA MET A 288 -13.30 -8.12 -6.30
C MET A 288 -12.07 -7.29 -5.92
N ASP A 289 -11.95 -6.12 -6.52
CA ASP A 289 -10.98 -5.13 -6.08
C ASP A 289 -11.29 -4.76 -4.61
N TRP A 290 -10.26 -4.59 -3.78
CA TRP A 290 -10.40 -4.17 -2.37
C TRP A 290 -11.18 -5.13 -1.46
N ARG A 291 -11.31 -6.40 -1.85
CA ARG A 291 -12.02 -7.45 -1.10
C ARG A 291 -11.64 -7.47 0.38
N ASP A 292 -10.34 -7.45 0.72
CA ASP A 292 -9.90 -7.52 2.12
C ASP A 292 -10.44 -6.32 2.92
N ILE A 293 -10.45 -5.13 2.32
CA ILE A 293 -10.95 -3.89 2.96
C ILE A 293 -12.48 -3.93 3.09
N ILE A 294 -13.19 -4.39 2.06
CA ILE A 294 -14.65 -4.50 2.10
C ILE A 294 -15.09 -5.53 3.14
N SER A 295 -14.43 -6.69 3.21
CA SER A 295 -14.69 -7.71 4.23
C SER A 295 -14.41 -7.18 5.63
N LEU A 296 -13.30 -6.46 5.81
CA LEU A 296 -12.96 -5.84 7.09
C LEU A 296 -14.03 -4.83 7.52
N ALA A 297 -14.36 -3.86 6.66
CA ALA A 297 -15.39 -2.85 6.90
C ALA A 297 -16.76 -3.48 7.20
N ARG A 298 -17.14 -4.55 6.47
CA ARG A 298 -18.37 -5.29 6.73
C ARG A 298 -18.36 -6.04 8.04
N GLY A 299 -17.26 -6.70 8.38
CA GLY A 299 -17.14 -7.41 9.65
C GLY A 299 -17.33 -6.46 10.84
N GLU A 300 -16.69 -5.29 10.81
CA GLU A 300 -16.80 -4.32 11.90
C GLU A 300 -18.13 -3.57 11.90
N TYR A 301 -18.68 -3.27 10.72
CA TYR A 301 -20.01 -2.70 10.64
C TYR A 301 -21.07 -3.69 11.14
N ALA A 302 -20.92 -4.99 10.84
CA ALA A 302 -21.79 -6.02 11.38
C ALA A 302 -21.80 -6.05 12.92
N GLU A 303 -20.64 -5.93 13.57
CA GLU A 303 -20.55 -5.85 15.04
C GLU A 303 -21.39 -4.70 15.60
N LEU A 304 -21.41 -3.54 14.94
CA LEU A 304 -22.25 -2.40 15.33
C LEU A 304 -23.74 -2.67 15.17
N LEU A 305 -24.13 -3.37 14.10
CA LEU A 305 -25.53 -3.69 13.81
C LEU A 305 -26.08 -4.79 14.72
N LEU A 306 -25.25 -5.75 15.11
CA LEU A 306 -25.64 -6.87 15.98
C LEU A 306 -26.08 -6.42 17.38
N VAL A 307 -25.55 -5.29 17.86
CA VAL A 307 -25.95 -4.68 19.13
C VAL A 307 -27.29 -3.93 19.02
N GLN A 308 -27.72 -3.58 17.80
CA GLN A 308 -28.99 -2.89 17.54
C GLN A 308 -30.13 -3.89 17.35
N SER A 309 -31.06 -3.97 18.30
CA SER A 309 -32.14 -4.98 18.31
C SER A 309 -32.93 -5.08 16.99
N ASN A 310 -33.17 -3.95 16.31
CA ASN A 310 -33.96 -3.90 15.08
C ASN A 310 -33.17 -4.25 13.80
N ARG A 311 -31.85 -4.41 13.89
CA ARG A 311 -30.96 -4.59 12.73
C ARG A 311 -30.06 -5.81 12.82
N LYS A 312 -30.32 -6.69 13.79
CA LYS A 312 -29.54 -7.92 13.99
C LYS A 312 -29.44 -8.79 12.74
N ALA A 313 -30.55 -8.99 12.03
CA ALA A 313 -30.57 -9.79 10.80
C ALA A 313 -29.72 -9.16 9.65
N GLU A 314 -29.60 -7.84 9.62
CA GLU A 314 -28.71 -7.15 8.67
C GLU A 314 -27.24 -7.35 9.06
N GLY A 315 -26.93 -7.24 10.36
CA GLY A 315 -25.60 -7.53 10.90
C GLY A 315 -25.15 -8.97 10.64
N GLU A 316 -26.02 -9.95 10.85
CA GLU A 316 -25.73 -11.37 10.58
C GLU A 316 -25.37 -11.61 9.11
N ARG A 317 -26.19 -11.11 8.17
CA ARG A 317 -25.88 -11.22 6.73
C ARG A 317 -24.57 -10.54 6.34
N MET A 318 -24.29 -9.37 6.93
CA MET A 318 -23.06 -8.63 6.64
C MET A 318 -21.81 -9.36 7.15
N LYS A 319 -21.92 -9.98 8.34
CA LYS A 319 -20.88 -10.83 8.92
C LYS A 319 -20.64 -12.07 8.06
N GLU A 320 -21.69 -12.80 7.70
CA GLU A 320 -21.60 -14.01 6.86
C GLU A 320 -20.93 -13.69 5.52
N TRP A 321 -21.32 -12.58 4.88
CA TRP A 321 -20.67 -12.13 3.65
C TRP A 321 -19.18 -11.83 3.87
N ALA A 322 -18.83 -11.13 4.95
CA ALA A 322 -17.45 -10.79 5.24
C ALA A 322 -16.59 -12.04 5.44
N GLU A 323 -17.11 -13.02 6.17
CA GLU A 323 -16.46 -14.32 6.40
C GLU A 323 -16.28 -15.11 5.10
N ASP A 324 -17.30 -15.15 4.22
CA ASP A 324 -17.16 -15.81 2.91
C ASP A 324 -16.16 -15.07 2.00
N ALA A 325 -16.15 -13.74 1.98
CA ALA A 325 -15.24 -13.00 1.10
C ALA A 325 -13.80 -12.94 1.64
N TRP A 326 -13.56 -13.20 2.93
CA TRP A 326 -12.23 -13.11 3.52
C TRP A 326 -11.30 -14.23 3.04
N ARG A 327 -10.15 -13.86 2.46
CA ARG A 327 -9.13 -14.80 1.97
C ARG A 327 -7.71 -14.35 2.32
N ASN A 328 -7.55 -13.59 3.41
CA ASN A 328 -6.24 -13.22 3.90
C ASN A 328 -5.50 -14.48 4.40
N ARG A 329 -4.23 -14.64 4.00
CA ARG A 329 -3.43 -15.83 4.34
C ARG A 329 -2.80 -15.75 5.73
N ARG A 330 -2.52 -14.53 6.21
CA ARG A 330 -1.88 -14.28 7.50
C ARG A 330 -2.87 -14.39 8.67
N LEU A 331 -4.09 -13.88 8.48
CA LEU A 331 -5.06 -13.69 9.57
C LEU A 331 -6.43 -14.26 9.20
N SER A 332 -7.13 -14.85 10.17
CA SER A 332 -8.57 -15.07 10.03
C SER A 332 -9.32 -13.74 10.18
N LEU A 333 -10.56 -13.64 9.64
CA LEU A 333 -11.35 -12.41 9.81
C LEU A 333 -11.55 -12.10 11.30
N ALA A 334 -11.85 -13.10 12.13
CA ALA A 334 -12.00 -12.90 13.56
C ALA A 334 -10.73 -12.30 14.21
N GLN A 335 -9.54 -12.74 13.80
CA GLN A 335 -8.28 -12.14 14.25
C GLN A 335 -8.12 -10.71 13.74
N ALA A 336 -8.57 -10.43 12.51
CA ALA A 336 -8.49 -9.09 11.95
C ALA A 336 -9.45 -8.10 12.63
N LEU A 337 -10.62 -8.55 13.09
CA LEU A 337 -11.60 -7.74 13.82
C LEU A 337 -11.22 -7.52 15.29
N GLU A 338 -10.36 -8.39 15.83
CA GLU A 338 -9.96 -8.38 17.23
C GLU A 338 -8.68 -7.56 17.47
N PHE A 339 -8.77 -6.56 18.35
CA PHE A 339 -7.65 -5.67 18.70
C PHE A 339 -6.83 -6.13 19.93
N SER A 340 -7.14 -7.30 20.50
CA SER A 340 -6.73 -7.66 21.86
C SER A 340 -5.31 -8.21 21.98
N ARG A 341 -4.68 -8.66 20.87
CA ARG A 341 -3.40 -9.36 20.90
C ARG A 341 -2.32 -8.62 20.11
N PRO A 342 -1.26 -8.10 20.76
CA PRO A 342 -0.16 -7.39 20.10
C PRO A 342 0.52 -8.17 18.97
N SER A 343 0.52 -9.51 19.03
CA SER A 343 1.21 -10.38 18.08
C SER A 343 0.49 -10.59 16.74
N LYS A 344 -0.69 -9.99 16.53
CA LYS A 344 -1.51 -10.15 15.31
C LYS A 344 -2.22 -8.86 14.91
N LEU A 345 -1.56 -7.72 15.08
CA LEU A 345 -2.13 -6.45 14.67
C LEU A 345 -2.24 -6.40 13.15
N THR A 346 -3.36 -5.87 12.69
CA THR A 346 -3.65 -5.69 11.26
C THR A 346 -3.23 -4.30 10.85
N VAL A 347 -2.51 -4.18 9.75
CA VAL A 347 -2.25 -2.88 9.13
C VAL A 347 -2.95 -2.84 7.78
N VAL A 348 -3.64 -1.75 7.47
CA VAL A 348 -4.20 -1.52 6.14
C VAL A 348 -3.15 -0.78 5.32
N ASP A 349 -2.53 -1.45 4.34
CA ASP A 349 -1.66 -0.80 3.37
C ASP A 349 -2.55 -0.17 2.28
N THR A 350 -2.54 1.16 2.21
CA THR A 350 -3.38 1.90 1.26
C THR A 350 -2.88 1.82 -0.17
N ARG A 351 -1.59 1.55 -0.43
CA ARG A 351 -0.99 1.43 -1.78
C ARG A 351 -1.62 0.26 -2.51
N ILE A 352 -1.64 -0.90 -1.86
CA ILE A 352 -2.16 -2.15 -2.45
C ILE A 352 -3.60 -2.45 -2.02
N GLY A 353 -4.15 -1.70 -1.07
CA GLY A 353 -5.52 -1.88 -0.55
C GLY A 353 -5.76 -3.28 0.00
N ARG A 354 -4.79 -3.75 0.79
CA ARG A 354 -4.80 -5.05 1.46
C ARG A 354 -4.70 -4.85 2.96
N VAL A 355 -5.26 -5.81 3.70
CA VAL A 355 -4.93 -5.95 5.12
C VAL A 355 -3.68 -6.81 5.19
N ILE A 356 -2.60 -6.29 5.77
CA ILE A 356 -1.35 -7.01 5.95
C ILE A 356 -1.17 -7.48 7.36
#